data_AF-A0A7C6FJR7-F1
#
_entry.id   AF-A0A7C6FJR7-F1
#
_cell.length_a   1.000
_cell.length_b   1.000
_cell.length_c   1.000
_cell.angle_alpha   90.00
_cell.angle_beta   90.00
_cell.angle_gamma   90.00
#
_symmetry.space_group_name_H-M   'P 1'
#
loop_
_entity.id
_entity.type
_entity.pdbx_description
1 polymer ?
#
loop_
_entity_poly.entity_id
_entity_poly.type
_entity_poly.pdbx_seq_one_letter_code
_entity_poly.pdbx_strand_id
1 'polypeptide(L)'
;MANNRVKQVIDQSLAPLRVTERDIAQLMNLTEGETKVKHKIPAALVLAAVMMIAVLTALAVTLGWGDASLYLKKQQDKGAYIYWTAQEQIDLVTSLIEGGFIQQSAQTKQLMNQEGDAQIRANTANQIIENWLNLSRDYVSFQSIMDRIWGEFRLWNVEKKAWYTQVLLEAGLQSPDVERFVLPGPEDIPQEQAVRIARAQASLWASIPFGDILSYEAAADFVIFPKPQEIQGQTVYTTDNLNPEWFIKLYPQDPARGAIYVSVDPLTGQADIHSIIQAVQLAHYGRNWPQMAIQMEGVVREQGYIPLMSWTIEQKAAWSQRFYPLKDTQDARKLDPVFQAFLRYEYGLPADDAILQEQAVQLAREAVTSRSGMDEAAIRRYDLTYVSYDITNYAQPIWRIHFGATGAVMDQATGGQPESFILHMVEVDAKTGKILRADHYPLCEQIGYEGIIQQL
;
A
#
# COMPACT_ATOMS: atom_id res chain seq x y z
N MET A 1 5.73 -28.77 46.54
CA MET A 1 5.29 -27.70 45.61
C MET A 1 5.87 -28.04 44.25
N ALA A 2 5.04 -28.56 43.35
CA ALA A 2 5.50 -29.12 42.09
C ALA A 2 5.71 -28.02 41.05
N ASN A 3 6.90 -28.02 40.48
CA ASN A 3 7.36 -27.14 39.42
C ASN A 3 6.47 -27.35 38.18
N ASN A 4 5.58 -26.38 37.89
CA ASN A 4 4.59 -26.54 36.84
C ASN A 4 5.23 -26.24 35.47
N ARG A 5 5.90 -27.26 34.95
CA ARG A 5 6.59 -27.27 33.64
C ARG A 5 5.68 -26.83 32.50
N VAL A 6 4.37 -27.04 32.62
CA VAL A 6 3.36 -26.56 31.65
C VAL A 6 3.25 -25.04 31.67
N LYS A 7 3.27 -24.41 32.84
CA LYS A 7 3.24 -22.94 32.95
C LYS A 7 4.51 -22.29 32.38
N GLN A 8 5.69 -22.87 32.63
CA GLN A 8 6.94 -22.37 32.06
C GLN A 8 7.00 -22.55 30.53
N VAL A 9 6.48 -23.66 30.00
CA VAL A 9 6.40 -23.88 28.55
C VAL A 9 5.42 -22.89 27.92
N ILE A 10 4.27 -22.63 28.55
CA ILE A 10 3.29 -21.63 28.09
C ILE A 10 3.88 -20.20 28.16
N ASP A 11 4.53 -19.83 29.26
CA ASP A 11 5.15 -18.51 29.40
C ASP A 11 6.32 -18.32 28.41
N GLN A 12 7.04 -19.39 28.04
CA GLN A 12 8.08 -19.35 26.99
C GLN A 12 7.53 -19.34 25.57
N SER A 13 6.43 -20.06 25.29
CA SER A 13 5.82 -20.09 23.95
C SER A 13 4.90 -18.90 23.69
N LEU A 14 4.46 -18.19 24.74
CA LEU A 14 3.71 -16.94 24.65
C LEU A 14 4.57 -15.69 24.91
N ALA A 15 5.83 -15.81 25.33
CA ALA A 15 6.77 -14.68 25.47
C ALA A 15 6.92 -13.79 24.22
N PRO A 16 6.74 -14.28 22.97
CA PRO A 16 6.74 -13.43 21.77
C PRO A 16 5.41 -12.69 21.55
N LEU A 17 4.31 -13.10 22.20
CA LEU A 17 3.02 -12.43 22.09
C LEU A 17 3.02 -11.19 23.00
N ARG A 18 3.61 -10.10 22.51
CA ARG A 18 3.49 -8.79 23.12
C ARG A 18 2.08 -8.26 22.85
N VAL A 19 1.22 -8.43 23.84
CA VAL A 19 -0.10 -7.79 23.93
C VAL A 19 0.10 -6.27 23.82
N THR A 20 -0.47 -5.69 22.77
CA THR A 20 -0.33 -4.26 22.42
C THR A 20 -1.18 -3.37 23.35
N GLU A 21 -0.89 -2.07 23.41
CA GLU A 21 -1.78 -1.12 24.11
C GLU A 21 -3.20 -1.09 23.51
N ARG A 22 -3.35 -1.49 22.24
CA ARG A 22 -4.65 -1.69 21.57
C ARG A 22 -5.38 -2.93 22.11
N ASP A 23 -4.67 -4.01 22.41
CA ASP A 23 -5.25 -5.17 23.08
C ASP A 23 -5.66 -4.82 24.51
N ILE A 24 -4.88 -3.96 25.20
CA ILE A 24 -5.23 -3.43 26.52
C ILE A 24 -6.41 -2.47 26.45
N ALA A 25 -6.51 -1.60 25.43
CA ALA A 25 -7.65 -0.70 25.22
C ALA A 25 -8.92 -1.46 24.83
N GLN A 26 -8.79 -2.54 24.05
CA GLN A 26 -9.88 -3.49 23.78
C GLN A 26 -10.29 -4.23 25.06
N LEU A 27 -9.33 -4.62 25.91
CA LEU A 27 -9.60 -5.21 27.23
C LEU A 27 -10.26 -4.21 28.20
N MET A 28 -9.89 -2.92 28.16
CA MET A 28 -10.49 -1.90 29.03
C MET A 28 -11.90 -1.50 28.60
N ASN A 29 -12.16 -1.42 27.29
CA ASN A 29 -13.53 -1.26 26.77
C ASN A 29 -14.43 -2.47 27.06
N LEU A 30 -13.84 -3.64 27.33
CA LEU A 30 -14.55 -4.83 27.81
C LEU A 30 -14.81 -4.82 29.34
N THR A 31 -14.25 -3.86 30.09
CA THR A 31 -14.37 -3.79 31.56
C THR A 31 -15.40 -2.80 32.11
N GLU A 32 -16.00 -1.92 31.30
CA GLU A 32 -17.00 -0.93 31.79
C GLU A 32 -18.47 -1.41 31.79
N GLY A 33 -18.72 -2.71 31.62
CA GLY A 33 -20.06 -3.27 31.73
C GLY A 33 -20.03 -4.63 32.40
N GLU A 34 -20.28 -4.67 33.71
CA GLU A 34 -20.39 -5.90 34.49
C GLU A 34 -21.48 -6.83 33.93
N THR A 35 -21.07 -7.87 33.19
CA THR A 35 -21.75 -9.17 33.21
C THR A 35 -20.72 -10.26 33.01
N LYS A 36 -20.56 -11.12 34.03
CA LYS A 36 -19.67 -12.30 33.98
C LYS A 36 -20.12 -13.25 32.86
N VAL A 37 -19.42 -13.24 31.73
CA VAL A 37 -19.47 -14.32 30.74
C VAL A 37 -18.05 -14.86 30.58
N LYS A 38 -17.89 -16.19 30.73
CA LYS A 38 -16.62 -16.88 30.47
C LYS A 38 -16.18 -16.58 29.03
N HIS A 39 -15.20 -15.71 28.82
CA HIS A 39 -14.71 -15.35 27.50
C HIS A 39 -14.05 -16.56 26.83
N LYS A 40 -14.82 -17.24 25.99
CA LYS A 40 -14.28 -18.05 24.91
C LYS A 40 -13.84 -17.07 23.84
N ILE A 41 -12.58 -17.15 23.40
CA ILE A 41 -12.13 -16.49 22.17
C ILE A 41 -13.19 -16.83 21.09
N PRO A 42 -13.77 -15.85 20.38
CA PRO A 42 -14.83 -16.14 19.42
C PRO A 42 -14.26 -17.14 18.42
N ALA A 43 -14.89 -18.32 18.36
CA ALA A 43 -14.39 -19.44 17.57
C ALA A 43 -14.12 -19.05 16.11
N ALA A 44 -14.85 -18.05 15.58
CA ALA A 44 -14.64 -17.48 14.26
C ALA A 44 -13.25 -16.84 14.06
N LEU A 45 -12.68 -16.17 15.05
CA LEU A 45 -11.39 -15.49 14.95
C LEU A 45 -10.23 -16.48 15.05
N VAL A 46 -10.37 -17.50 15.91
CA VAL A 46 -9.45 -18.66 15.94
C VAL A 46 -9.56 -19.46 14.64
N LEU A 47 -10.77 -19.68 14.12
CA LEU A 47 -10.98 -20.39 12.87
C LEU A 47 -10.39 -19.61 11.68
N ALA A 48 -10.54 -18.28 11.65
CA ALA A 48 -9.96 -17.43 10.61
C ALA A 48 -8.42 -17.46 10.64
N ALA A 49 -7.82 -17.34 11.83
CA ALA A 49 -6.37 -17.46 11.99
C ALA A 49 -5.87 -18.87 11.62
N VAL A 50 -6.57 -19.92 12.06
CA VAL A 50 -6.26 -21.31 11.71
C VAL A 50 -6.44 -21.57 10.21
N MET A 51 -7.46 -20.98 9.56
CA MET A 51 -7.66 -21.07 8.12
C MET A 51 -6.57 -20.33 7.35
N MET A 52 -6.14 -19.13 7.78
CA MET A 52 -5.01 -18.43 7.15
C MET A 52 -3.71 -19.22 7.28
N ILE A 53 -3.42 -19.80 8.46
CA ILE A 53 -2.26 -20.67 8.66
C ILE A 53 -2.37 -21.94 7.79
N ALA A 54 -3.55 -22.54 7.70
CA ALA A 54 -3.79 -23.72 6.86
C ALA A 54 -3.65 -23.40 5.35
N VAL A 55 -4.07 -22.20 4.91
CA VAL A 55 -3.88 -21.72 3.53
C VAL A 55 -2.40 -21.52 3.24
N LEU A 56 -1.64 -20.87 4.14
CA LEU A 56 -0.18 -20.72 3.98
C LEU A 56 0.54 -22.07 3.93
N THR A 57 0.15 -23.03 4.77
CA THR A 57 0.73 -24.37 4.80
C THR A 57 0.38 -25.17 3.54
N ALA A 58 -0.87 -25.09 3.06
CA ALA A 58 -1.31 -25.74 1.83
C ALA A 58 -0.67 -25.11 0.58
N LEU A 59 -0.45 -23.79 0.56
CA LEU A 59 0.29 -23.09 -0.49
C LEU A 59 1.77 -23.45 -0.48
N ALA A 60 2.40 -23.60 0.69
CA ALA A 60 3.77 -24.09 0.77
C ALA A 60 3.94 -25.52 0.20
N VAL A 61 2.91 -26.35 0.29
CA VAL A 61 2.88 -27.71 -0.27
C VAL A 61 2.49 -27.73 -1.77
N THR A 62 1.67 -26.80 -2.24
CA THR A 62 1.17 -26.78 -3.64
C THR A 62 1.97 -25.88 -4.58
N LEU A 63 2.52 -24.77 -4.07
CA LEU A 63 3.37 -23.85 -4.80
C LEU A 63 4.85 -24.12 -4.52
N GLY A 64 5.20 -24.42 -3.26
CA GLY A 64 6.57 -24.41 -2.78
C GLY A 64 7.39 -25.65 -3.13
N TRP A 65 8.69 -25.43 -3.27
CA TRP A 65 9.68 -26.50 -3.18
C TRP A 65 9.86 -26.87 -1.69
N GLY A 66 9.43 -28.07 -1.28
CA GLY A 66 9.34 -28.45 0.14
C GLY A 66 10.64 -28.32 0.94
N ASP A 67 11.79 -28.48 0.29
CA ASP A 67 13.11 -28.35 0.92
C ASP A 67 13.72 -26.94 0.77
N ALA A 68 12.98 -25.97 0.24
CA ALA A 68 13.47 -24.63 -0.07
C ALA A 68 14.21 -23.96 1.09
N SER A 69 13.63 -23.98 2.30
CA SER A 69 14.23 -23.35 3.49
C SER A 69 15.54 -24.03 3.91
N LEU A 70 15.64 -25.35 3.76
CA LEU A 70 16.88 -26.11 4.00
C LEU A 70 17.99 -25.66 3.05
N TYR A 71 17.69 -25.55 1.76
CA TYR A 71 18.70 -25.17 0.76
C TYR A 71 19.09 -23.70 0.87
N LEU A 72 18.13 -22.83 1.15
CA LEU A 72 18.38 -21.42 1.37
C LEU A 72 19.29 -21.20 2.60
N LYS A 73 19.01 -21.89 3.71
CA LYS A 73 19.88 -21.90 4.89
C LYS A 73 21.28 -22.44 4.59
N LYS A 74 21.36 -23.53 3.82
CA LYS A 74 22.64 -24.13 3.40
C LYS A 74 23.48 -23.17 2.57
N GLN A 75 22.85 -22.42 1.66
CA GLN A 75 23.53 -21.39 0.87
C GLN A 75 24.09 -20.29 1.76
N GLN A 76 23.37 -19.87 2.80
CA GLN A 76 23.88 -18.89 3.75
C GLN A 76 25.06 -19.44 4.56
N ASP A 77 24.94 -20.67 5.07
CA ASP A 77 25.94 -21.28 5.95
C ASP A 77 27.24 -21.65 5.22
N LYS A 78 27.13 -22.12 3.96
CA LYS A 78 28.25 -22.68 3.18
C LYS A 78 28.67 -21.83 1.97
N GLY A 79 27.94 -20.77 1.66
CA GLY A 79 28.16 -19.96 0.48
C GLY A 79 27.72 -20.63 -0.82
N ALA A 80 28.40 -20.29 -1.91
CA ALA A 80 28.04 -20.69 -3.26
C ALA A 80 27.97 -22.22 -3.46
N TYR A 81 27.03 -22.65 -4.30
CA TYR A 81 26.76 -24.06 -4.62
C TYR A 81 27.99 -24.90 -4.98
N ILE A 82 28.98 -24.28 -5.64
CA ILE A 82 30.22 -24.95 -6.06
C ILE A 82 31.07 -25.48 -4.91
N TYR A 83 30.90 -24.91 -3.71
CA TYR A 83 31.63 -25.29 -2.51
C TYR A 83 30.88 -26.35 -1.70
N TRP A 84 29.67 -26.73 -2.12
CA TRP A 84 28.91 -27.77 -1.47
C TRP A 84 29.51 -29.13 -1.75
N THR A 85 29.28 -30.08 -0.84
CA THR A 85 29.77 -31.45 -1.03
C THR A 85 29.03 -32.15 -2.17
N ALA A 86 29.66 -33.16 -2.77
CA ALA A 86 29.07 -33.97 -3.83
C ALA A 86 27.66 -34.49 -3.48
N GLN A 87 27.46 -34.96 -2.24
CA GLN A 87 26.15 -35.43 -1.78
C GLN A 87 25.13 -34.30 -1.74
N GLU A 88 25.49 -33.11 -1.25
CA GLU A 88 24.58 -31.96 -1.19
C GLU A 88 24.20 -31.43 -2.57
N GLN A 89 25.14 -31.49 -3.53
CA GLN A 89 24.87 -31.16 -4.92
C GLN A 89 23.87 -32.14 -5.55
N ILE A 90 24.02 -33.43 -5.24
CA ILE A 90 23.08 -34.47 -5.67
C ILE A 90 21.71 -34.25 -5.03
N ASP A 91 21.65 -34.03 -3.71
CA ASP A 91 20.41 -33.86 -2.96
C ASP A 91 19.59 -32.69 -3.52
N LEU A 92 20.24 -31.56 -3.82
CA LEU A 92 19.59 -30.40 -4.45
C LEU A 92 18.86 -30.79 -5.73
N VAL A 93 19.59 -31.42 -6.65
CA VAL A 93 19.05 -31.75 -7.98
C VAL A 93 17.98 -32.83 -7.87
N THR A 94 18.18 -33.82 -7.00
CA THR A 94 17.16 -34.84 -6.69
C THR A 94 15.87 -34.19 -6.18
N SER A 95 15.97 -33.27 -5.22
CA SER A 95 14.81 -32.60 -4.64
C SER A 95 14.05 -31.76 -5.70
N LEU A 96 14.77 -31.12 -6.63
CA LEU A 96 14.14 -30.41 -7.76
C LEU A 96 13.46 -31.36 -8.78
N ILE A 97 13.99 -32.58 -8.96
CA ILE A 97 13.36 -33.62 -9.80
C ILE A 97 12.11 -34.18 -9.11
N GLU A 98 12.20 -34.50 -7.81
CA GLU A 98 11.10 -35.03 -7.01
C GLU A 98 9.96 -34.03 -6.86
N GLY A 99 10.29 -32.73 -6.75
CA GLY A 99 9.33 -31.62 -6.81
C GLY A 99 8.73 -31.38 -8.20
N GLY A 100 9.16 -32.11 -9.24
CA GLY A 100 8.64 -32.00 -10.60
C GLY A 100 9.12 -30.78 -11.38
N PHE A 101 10.07 -30.00 -10.86
CA PHE A 101 10.61 -28.81 -11.53
C PHE A 101 11.58 -29.18 -12.65
N ILE A 102 12.34 -30.26 -12.47
CA ILE A 102 13.23 -30.84 -13.49
C ILE A 102 12.57 -32.12 -14.04
N GLN A 103 12.29 -32.12 -15.34
CA GLN A 103 11.67 -33.27 -16.01
C GLN A 103 12.57 -34.50 -15.99
N GLN A 104 11.95 -35.69 -15.89
CA GLN A 104 12.70 -36.93 -15.95
C GLN A 104 13.33 -37.16 -17.32
N SER A 105 14.61 -37.56 -17.34
CA SER A 105 15.38 -37.91 -18.52
C SER A 105 16.29 -39.12 -18.25
N ALA A 106 17.02 -39.57 -19.26
CA ALA A 106 18.04 -40.61 -19.05
C ALA A 106 19.11 -40.16 -18.03
N GLN A 107 19.49 -38.88 -18.04
CA GLN A 107 20.46 -38.31 -17.11
C GLN A 107 19.92 -38.24 -15.68
N THR A 108 18.65 -37.83 -15.50
CA THR A 108 18.06 -37.81 -14.16
C THR A 108 17.89 -39.23 -13.61
N LYS A 109 17.55 -40.22 -14.44
CA LYS A 109 17.53 -41.64 -14.02
C LYS A 109 18.90 -42.15 -13.61
N GLN A 110 19.96 -41.74 -14.32
CA GLN A 110 21.34 -42.06 -13.96
C GLN A 110 21.74 -41.43 -12.62
N LEU A 111 21.34 -40.19 -12.36
CA LEU A 111 21.55 -39.52 -11.07
C LEU A 111 20.89 -40.26 -9.90
N MET A 112 19.64 -40.70 -10.11
CA MET A 112 18.80 -41.37 -9.11
C MET A 112 19.23 -42.83 -8.83
N ASN A 113 20.12 -43.40 -9.65
CA ASN A 113 20.62 -44.75 -9.43
C ASN A 113 21.64 -44.76 -8.27
N GLN A 114 21.24 -45.29 -7.11
CA GLN A 114 22.06 -45.29 -5.89
C GLN A 114 23.27 -46.24 -5.94
N GLU A 115 23.32 -47.18 -6.90
CA GLU A 115 24.42 -48.13 -7.05
C GLU A 115 25.64 -47.56 -7.80
N GLY A 116 25.55 -46.33 -8.32
CA GLY A 116 26.61 -45.68 -9.08
C GLY A 116 27.67 -44.96 -8.22
N ASP A 117 28.84 -44.72 -8.82
CA ASP A 117 29.91 -43.91 -8.22
C ASP A 117 29.42 -42.49 -7.87
N ALA A 118 29.71 -42.05 -6.63
CA ALA A 118 29.24 -40.78 -6.10
C ALA A 118 29.79 -39.56 -6.86
N GLN A 119 31.02 -39.62 -7.36
CA GLN A 119 31.62 -38.55 -8.15
C GLN A 119 30.99 -38.47 -9.54
N ILE A 120 30.68 -39.61 -10.16
CA ILE A 120 29.93 -39.66 -11.42
C ILE A 120 28.54 -39.04 -11.22
N ARG A 121 27.84 -39.40 -10.15
CA ARG A 121 26.52 -38.84 -9.82
C ARG A 121 26.59 -37.33 -9.58
N ALA A 122 27.57 -36.84 -8.85
CA ALA A 122 27.75 -35.40 -8.62
C ALA A 122 28.05 -34.63 -9.92
N ASN A 123 28.88 -35.19 -10.80
CA ASN A 123 29.13 -34.60 -12.12
C ASN A 123 27.85 -34.55 -12.96
N THR A 124 27.03 -35.61 -12.92
CA THR A 124 25.72 -35.64 -13.59
C THR A 124 24.76 -34.62 -13.00
N ALA A 125 24.70 -34.47 -11.67
CA ALA A 125 23.89 -33.45 -10.99
C ALA A 125 24.26 -32.03 -11.46
N ASN A 126 25.57 -31.73 -11.45
CA ASN A 126 26.09 -30.44 -11.91
C ASN A 126 25.70 -30.16 -13.37
N GLN A 127 25.87 -31.14 -14.27
CA GLN A 127 25.45 -30.98 -15.67
C GLN A 127 23.94 -30.75 -15.82
N ILE A 128 23.11 -31.46 -15.05
CA ILE A 128 21.67 -31.28 -15.08
C ILE A 128 21.30 -29.85 -14.68
N ILE A 129 21.83 -29.35 -13.55
CA ILE A 129 21.43 -28.03 -13.04
C ILE A 129 21.99 -26.88 -13.88
N GLU A 130 23.23 -26.99 -14.39
CA GLU A 130 23.82 -25.99 -15.29
C GLU A 130 23.01 -25.87 -16.59
N ASN A 131 22.63 -27.00 -17.19
CA ASN A 131 21.80 -27.00 -18.40
C ASN A 131 20.38 -26.51 -18.12
N TRP A 132 19.80 -26.90 -16.98
CA TRP A 132 18.44 -26.51 -16.63
C TRP A 132 18.32 -25.00 -16.38
N LEU A 133 19.29 -24.41 -15.67
CA LEU A 133 19.37 -22.96 -15.42
C LEU A 133 19.95 -22.16 -16.59
N ASN A 134 20.68 -22.82 -17.49
CA ASN A 134 21.53 -22.17 -18.50
C ASN A 134 22.54 -21.20 -17.86
N LEU A 135 23.17 -21.63 -16.77
CA LEU A 135 24.16 -20.88 -15.97
C LEU A 135 25.32 -21.80 -15.59
N SER A 136 26.52 -21.23 -15.38
CA SER A 136 27.58 -22.01 -14.74
C SER A 136 27.25 -22.27 -13.28
N ARG A 137 27.78 -23.37 -12.73
CA ARG A 137 27.62 -23.75 -11.33
C ARG A 137 27.94 -22.64 -10.31
N ASP A 138 28.80 -21.69 -10.68
CA ASP A 138 29.20 -20.55 -9.83
C ASP A 138 28.04 -19.59 -9.53
N TYR A 139 27.01 -19.58 -10.40
CA TYR A 139 25.82 -18.72 -10.27
C TYR A 139 24.57 -19.46 -9.79
N VAL A 140 24.69 -20.76 -9.48
CA VAL A 140 23.59 -21.54 -8.92
C VAL A 140 23.30 -21.04 -7.52
N SER A 141 22.11 -20.49 -7.36
CA SER A 141 21.58 -19.93 -6.12
C SER A 141 20.09 -20.18 -5.99
N PHE A 142 19.57 -20.10 -4.76
CA PHE A 142 18.13 -20.13 -4.50
C PHE A 142 17.37 -19.16 -5.41
N GLN A 143 17.85 -17.92 -5.55
CA GLN A 143 17.24 -16.92 -6.42
C GLN A 143 17.20 -17.39 -7.89
N SER A 144 18.32 -17.88 -8.45
CA SER A 144 18.36 -18.37 -9.83
C SER A 144 17.42 -19.56 -10.08
N ILE A 145 17.25 -20.44 -9.09
CA ILE A 145 16.33 -21.57 -9.13
C ILE A 145 14.88 -21.05 -9.15
N MET A 146 14.53 -20.14 -8.25
CA MET A 146 13.18 -19.60 -8.20
C MET A 146 12.83 -18.76 -9.42
N ASP A 147 13.78 -17.96 -9.94
CA ASP A 147 13.59 -17.21 -11.19
C ASP A 147 13.38 -18.15 -12.38
N ARG A 148 14.03 -19.32 -12.39
CA ARG A 148 13.80 -20.34 -13.41
C ARG A 148 12.41 -20.98 -13.31
N ILE A 149 11.92 -21.23 -12.10
CA ILE A 149 10.62 -21.89 -11.87
C ILE A 149 9.46 -20.90 -12.10
N TRP A 150 9.59 -19.67 -11.62
CA TRP A 150 8.47 -18.71 -11.56
C TRP A 150 8.66 -17.44 -12.38
N GLY A 151 9.81 -17.25 -13.03
CA GLY A 151 10.17 -16.00 -13.69
C GLY A 151 10.67 -14.96 -12.70
N GLU A 152 10.86 -13.72 -13.18
CA GLU A 152 11.39 -12.62 -12.37
C GLU A 152 10.55 -12.37 -11.10
N PHE A 153 11.22 -12.24 -9.94
CA PHE A 153 10.58 -11.96 -8.65
C PHE A 153 9.51 -10.86 -8.70
N ARG A 154 9.74 -9.78 -9.46
CA ARG A 154 8.79 -8.66 -9.55
C ARG A 154 7.42 -9.08 -10.08
N LEU A 155 7.36 -10.09 -10.95
CA LEU A 155 6.16 -10.60 -11.61
C LEU A 155 5.49 -11.75 -10.83
N TRP A 156 6.05 -12.14 -9.68
CA TRP A 156 5.41 -13.13 -8.82
C TRP A 156 4.09 -12.58 -8.29
N ASN A 157 3.08 -13.45 -8.22
CA ASN A 157 1.82 -13.12 -7.56
C ASN A 157 2.00 -13.07 -6.04
N VAL A 158 0.96 -12.58 -5.36
CA VAL A 158 0.94 -12.35 -3.91
C VAL A 158 1.28 -13.63 -3.14
N GLU A 159 0.74 -14.77 -3.55
CA GLU A 159 0.95 -16.05 -2.88
C GLU A 159 2.41 -16.51 -2.93
N LYS A 160 3.06 -16.37 -4.09
CA LYS A 160 4.48 -16.72 -4.25
C LYS A 160 5.38 -15.82 -3.40
N LYS A 161 5.10 -14.51 -3.35
CA LYS A 161 5.88 -13.56 -2.54
C LYS A 161 5.69 -13.78 -1.03
N ALA A 162 4.45 -14.05 -0.60
CA ALA A 162 4.16 -14.41 0.78
C ALA A 162 4.87 -15.72 1.20
N TRP A 163 4.83 -16.74 0.33
CA TRP A 163 5.59 -17.98 0.54
C TRP A 163 7.10 -17.71 0.66
N TYR A 164 7.66 -16.86 -0.20
CA TYR A 164 9.09 -16.56 -0.17
C TYR A 164 9.54 -15.90 1.14
N THR A 165 8.74 -14.96 1.65
CA THR A 165 8.96 -14.35 2.97
C THR A 165 8.95 -15.42 4.07
N GLN A 166 8.00 -16.36 4.02
CA GLN A 166 7.92 -17.46 4.98
C GLN A 166 9.15 -18.37 4.93
N VAL A 167 9.62 -18.72 3.73
CA VAL A 167 10.85 -19.53 3.55
C VAL A 167 12.08 -18.82 4.13
N LEU A 168 12.19 -17.51 3.93
CA LEU A 168 13.28 -16.70 4.49
C LEU A 168 13.23 -16.66 6.03
N LEU A 169 12.04 -16.54 6.61
CA LEU A 169 11.83 -16.59 8.07
C LEU A 169 12.18 -17.96 8.64
N GLU A 170 11.73 -19.05 8.02
CA GLU A 170 12.03 -20.44 8.43
C GLU A 170 13.52 -20.77 8.34
N ALA A 171 14.20 -20.24 7.33
CA ALA A 171 15.64 -20.37 7.18
C ALA A 171 16.42 -19.52 8.21
N GLY A 172 15.76 -18.60 8.92
CA GLY A 172 16.38 -17.65 9.85
C GLY A 172 17.20 -16.56 9.17
N LEU A 173 16.92 -16.28 7.90
CA LEU A 173 17.68 -15.32 7.07
C LEU A 173 17.06 -13.92 7.05
N GLN A 174 15.83 -13.79 7.52
CA GLN A 174 15.11 -12.55 7.55
C GLN A 174 14.67 -12.24 8.98
N SER A 175 15.00 -11.05 9.47
CA SER A 175 14.39 -10.54 10.70
C SER A 175 12.92 -10.20 10.43
N PRO A 176 12.01 -10.32 11.40
CA PRO A 176 10.67 -9.73 11.30
C PRO A 176 10.71 -8.24 10.96
N ASP A 177 11.81 -7.53 11.22
CA ASP A 177 11.92 -6.07 11.08
C ASP A 177 12.17 -5.54 9.65
N VAL A 178 12.18 -6.39 8.63
CA VAL A 178 12.34 -5.96 7.22
C VAL A 178 11.05 -6.20 6.42
N GLU A 179 10.99 -5.71 5.18
CA GLU A 179 9.83 -5.85 4.27
C GLU A 179 9.29 -7.29 4.25
N ARG A 180 7.99 -7.48 4.55
CA ARG A 180 7.34 -8.78 4.57
C ARG A 180 6.17 -8.82 3.60
N PHE A 181 6.21 -9.74 2.65
CA PHE A 181 5.04 -10.06 1.83
C PHE A 181 4.14 -11.01 2.60
N VAL A 182 2.85 -10.73 2.61
CA VAL A 182 1.83 -11.48 3.36
C VAL A 182 0.61 -11.75 2.48
N LEU A 183 -0.32 -12.58 2.94
CA LEU A 183 -1.58 -12.81 2.25
C LEU A 183 -2.65 -11.83 2.74
N PRO A 184 -3.54 -11.35 1.85
CA PRO A 184 -4.72 -10.59 2.26
C PRO A 184 -5.69 -11.45 3.07
N GLY A 185 -6.30 -10.84 4.07
CA GLY A 185 -7.39 -11.38 4.85
C GLY A 185 -8.76 -11.17 4.18
N PRO A 186 -9.83 -11.72 4.77
CA PRO A 186 -11.18 -11.68 4.20
C PRO A 186 -11.82 -10.28 4.22
N GLU A 187 -11.36 -9.38 5.08
CA GLU A 187 -11.85 -8.00 5.18
C GLU A 187 -11.09 -7.03 4.26
N ASP A 188 -9.98 -7.48 3.66
CA ASP A 188 -9.18 -6.67 2.77
C ASP A 188 -9.82 -6.60 1.37
N ILE A 189 -9.75 -5.44 0.72
CA ILE A 189 -10.22 -5.28 -0.65
C ILE A 189 -9.43 -6.22 -1.58
N PRO A 190 -10.07 -6.79 -2.61
CA PRO A 190 -9.37 -7.61 -3.60
C PRO A 190 -8.28 -6.83 -4.35
N GLN A 191 -7.23 -7.54 -4.78
CA GLN A 191 -6.13 -6.97 -5.57
C GLN A 191 -6.62 -6.15 -6.77
N GLU A 192 -7.59 -6.66 -7.53
CA GLU A 192 -8.13 -5.96 -8.71
C GLU A 192 -8.77 -4.62 -8.35
N GLN A 193 -9.45 -4.56 -7.20
CA GLN A 193 -10.04 -3.32 -6.70
C GLN A 193 -8.96 -2.32 -6.31
N ALA A 194 -7.92 -2.75 -5.59
CA ALA A 194 -6.78 -1.90 -5.25
C ALA A 194 -6.07 -1.34 -6.50
N VAL A 195 -5.89 -2.16 -7.54
CA VAL A 195 -5.30 -1.74 -8.82
C VAL A 195 -6.16 -0.69 -9.52
N ARG A 196 -7.50 -0.86 -9.57
CA ARG A 196 -8.39 0.15 -10.18
C ARG A 196 -8.31 1.49 -9.46
N ILE A 197 -8.35 1.47 -8.14
CA ILE A 197 -8.23 2.68 -7.31
C ILE A 197 -6.88 3.36 -7.55
N ALA A 198 -5.79 2.60 -7.51
CA ALA A 198 -4.44 3.12 -7.74
C ALA A 198 -4.30 3.76 -9.13
N ARG A 199 -4.89 3.16 -10.17
CA ARG A 199 -4.88 3.72 -11.53
C ARG A 199 -5.63 5.05 -11.63
N ALA A 200 -6.82 5.15 -11.02
CA ALA A 200 -7.59 6.39 -11.02
C ALA A 200 -6.84 7.52 -10.31
N GLN A 201 -6.25 7.23 -9.15
CA GLN A 201 -5.46 8.21 -8.39
C GLN A 201 -4.16 8.59 -9.12
N ALA A 202 -3.46 7.63 -9.72
CA ALA A 202 -2.28 7.91 -10.54
C ALA A 202 -2.61 8.79 -11.74
N SER A 203 -3.72 8.55 -12.43
CA SER A 203 -4.17 9.37 -13.55
C SER A 203 -4.32 10.85 -13.15
N LEU A 204 -5.07 11.08 -12.07
CA LEU A 204 -5.33 12.40 -11.53
C LEU A 204 -4.05 13.11 -11.07
N TRP A 205 -3.28 12.50 -10.18
CA TRP A 205 -2.19 13.17 -9.47
C TRP A 205 -0.87 13.19 -10.24
N ALA A 206 -0.58 12.16 -11.06
CA ALA A 206 0.59 12.15 -11.93
C ALA A 206 0.36 12.90 -13.25
N SER A 207 -0.84 13.44 -13.48
CA SER A 207 -1.22 14.15 -14.71
C SER A 207 -1.05 13.29 -15.97
N ILE A 208 -1.41 12.00 -15.90
CA ILE A 208 -1.35 11.06 -17.02
C ILE A 208 -2.78 10.68 -17.42
N PRO A 209 -3.17 10.76 -18.70
CA PRO A 209 -4.50 10.34 -19.12
C PRO A 209 -4.83 8.91 -18.67
N PHE A 210 -6.06 8.68 -18.20
CA PHE A 210 -6.44 7.36 -17.68
C PHE A 210 -6.27 6.24 -18.73
N GLY A 211 -6.55 6.54 -20.00
CA GLY A 211 -6.32 5.60 -21.11
C GLY A 211 -4.85 5.16 -21.26
N ASP A 212 -3.90 6.05 -20.97
CA ASP A 212 -2.47 5.73 -20.96
C ASP A 212 -2.14 4.85 -19.75
N ILE A 213 -2.64 5.21 -18.55
CA ILE A 213 -2.49 4.41 -17.33
C ILE A 213 -3.02 2.99 -17.52
N LEU A 214 -4.09 2.80 -18.29
CA LEU A 214 -4.65 1.48 -18.56
C LEU A 214 -3.66 0.54 -19.27
N SER A 215 -2.75 1.10 -20.07
CA SER A 215 -1.71 0.36 -20.82
C SER A 215 -0.50 -0.06 -19.96
N TYR A 216 -0.41 0.41 -18.72
CA TYR A 216 0.74 0.13 -17.85
C TYR A 216 0.62 -1.29 -17.29
N GLU A 217 1.73 -2.00 -17.19
CA GLU A 217 1.77 -3.29 -16.48
C GLU A 217 1.62 -3.01 -14.98
N ALA A 218 0.61 -3.63 -14.34
CA ALA A 218 0.39 -3.48 -12.91
C ALA A 218 0.94 -4.70 -12.16
N ALA A 219 1.91 -4.48 -11.29
CA ALA A 219 2.31 -5.46 -10.27
C ALA A 219 1.75 -5.02 -8.92
N ALA A 220 1.16 -5.95 -8.17
CA ALA A 220 0.56 -5.66 -6.88
C ALA A 220 1.18 -6.56 -5.81
N ASP A 221 1.66 -5.94 -4.75
CA ASP A 221 2.22 -6.61 -3.59
C ASP A 221 1.36 -6.35 -2.37
N PHE A 222 1.07 -7.39 -1.59
CA PHE A 222 0.45 -7.23 -0.28
C PHE A 222 1.55 -7.34 0.77
N VAL A 223 1.93 -6.20 1.35
CA VAL A 223 3.25 -6.04 1.98
C VAL A 223 3.17 -5.22 3.25
N ILE A 224 4.04 -5.55 4.22
CA ILE A 224 4.29 -4.74 5.41
C ILE A 224 5.68 -4.14 5.28
N PHE A 225 5.74 -2.83 5.05
CA PHE A 225 7.00 -2.08 5.03
C PHE A 225 7.48 -1.75 6.44
N PRO A 226 8.80 -1.79 6.70
CA PRO A 226 9.33 -1.33 7.97
C PRO A 226 9.18 0.19 8.08
N LYS A 227 8.57 0.66 9.17
CA LYS A 227 8.39 2.09 9.47
C LYS A 227 9.20 2.45 10.72
N PRO A 228 9.71 3.69 10.83
CA PRO A 228 10.44 4.12 12.02
C PRO A 228 9.48 4.18 13.22
N GLN A 229 9.87 3.55 14.33
CA GLN A 229 9.16 3.58 15.60
C GLN A 229 10.12 3.94 16.73
N GLU A 230 9.67 4.73 17.69
CA GLU A 230 10.45 5.06 18.89
C GLU A 230 10.32 3.94 19.93
N ILE A 231 11.40 3.17 20.11
CA ILE A 231 11.47 2.06 21.07
C ILE A 231 12.61 2.34 22.03
N GLN A 232 12.29 2.52 23.32
CA GLN A 232 13.28 2.83 24.38
C GLN A 232 14.15 4.07 24.08
N GLY A 233 13.59 5.08 23.41
CA GLY A 233 14.28 6.32 23.05
C GLY A 233 15.24 6.19 21.87
N GLN A 234 15.12 5.13 21.08
CA GLN A 234 15.81 4.95 19.81
C GLN A 234 14.79 4.76 18.68
N THR A 235 15.04 5.41 17.55
CA THR A 235 14.31 5.15 16.32
C THR A 235 14.75 3.79 15.74
N VAL A 236 13.83 2.83 15.73
CA VAL A 236 14.03 1.49 15.16
C VAL A 236 13.08 1.34 13.96
N TYR A 237 13.61 0.89 12.83
CA TYR A 237 12.77 0.50 11.69
C TYR A 237 12.32 -0.93 11.91
N THR A 238 11.01 -1.14 12.02
CA THR A 238 10.42 -2.45 12.28
C THR A 238 9.10 -2.59 11.54
N THR A 239 8.68 -3.85 11.32
CA THR A 239 7.34 -4.15 10.83
C THR A 239 6.37 -4.57 11.94
N ASP A 240 6.82 -4.54 13.19
CA ASP A 240 6.01 -4.89 14.34
C ASP A 240 4.81 -3.96 14.48
N ASN A 241 3.62 -4.55 14.67
CA ASN A 241 2.35 -3.85 14.81
C ASN A 241 1.98 -2.91 13.64
N LEU A 242 2.57 -3.13 12.46
CA LEU A 242 2.19 -2.43 11.25
C LEU A 242 1.17 -3.23 10.45
N ASN A 243 0.20 -2.51 9.88
CA ASN A 243 -0.76 -3.10 8.96
C ASN A 243 -0.11 -3.30 7.59
N PRO A 244 -0.50 -4.36 6.85
CA PRO A 244 -0.13 -4.49 5.45
C PRO A 244 -0.81 -3.42 4.61
N GLU A 245 -0.25 -3.19 3.43
CA GLU A 245 -0.80 -2.31 2.40
C GLU A 245 -0.73 -3.00 1.04
N TRP A 246 -1.68 -2.66 0.17
CA TRP A 246 -1.58 -2.98 -1.26
C TRP A 246 -0.60 -2.01 -1.89
N PHE A 247 0.61 -2.48 -2.21
CA PHE A 247 1.61 -1.69 -2.90
C PHE A 247 1.56 -1.95 -4.40
N ILE A 248 0.94 -1.02 -5.13
CA ILE A 248 0.70 -1.12 -6.56
C ILE A 248 1.80 -0.40 -7.33
N LYS A 249 2.42 -1.12 -8.27
CA LYS A 249 3.50 -0.63 -9.14
C LYS A 249 2.96 -0.60 -10.57
N LEU A 250 2.84 0.58 -11.14
CA LEU A 250 2.37 0.79 -12.50
C LEU A 250 3.57 1.08 -13.40
N TYR A 251 3.94 0.10 -14.24
CA TYR A 251 5.08 0.19 -15.14
C TYR A 251 4.63 0.66 -16.53
N PRO A 252 5.10 1.84 -17.00
CA PRO A 252 4.85 2.27 -18.36
C PRO A 252 5.50 1.33 -19.39
N GLN A 253 4.94 1.29 -20.59
CA GLN A 253 5.57 0.60 -21.74
C GLN A 253 6.92 1.22 -22.12
N ASP A 254 7.07 2.53 -21.93
CA ASP A 254 8.33 3.25 -22.07
C ASP A 254 8.97 3.44 -20.68
N PRO A 255 10.05 2.69 -20.36
CA PRO A 255 10.71 2.77 -19.06
C PRO A 255 11.26 4.16 -18.73
N ALA A 256 11.49 5.02 -19.73
CA ALA A 256 11.96 6.39 -19.52
C ALA A 256 10.95 7.26 -18.75
N ARG A 257 9.66 6.89 -18.75
CA ARG A 257 8.62 7.59 -17.99
C ARG A 257 8.66 7.31 -16.48
N GLY A 258 9.38 6.27 -16.06
CA GLY A 258 9.44 5.85 -14.65
C GLY A 258 8.16 5.16 -14.18
N ALA A 259 8.30 4.23 -13.23
CA ALA A 259 7.16 3.55 -12.63
C ALA A 259 6.45 4.47 -11.61
N ILE A 260 5.13 4.31 -11.50
CA ILE A 260 4.33 4.96 -10.45
C ILE A 260 4.06 3.93 -9.36
N TYR A 261 4.30 4.33 -8.11
CA TYR A 261 4.05 3.52 -6.93
C TYR A 261 2.88 4.13 -6.16
N VAL A 262 1.92 3.30 -5.79
CA VAL A 262 0.74 3.72 -5.03
C VAL A 262 0.49 2.71 -3.92
N SER A 263 0.60 3.15 -2.67
CA SER A 263 0.12 2.37 -1.53
C SER A 263 -1.39 2.57 -1.38
N VAL A 264 -2.12 1.49 -1.16
CA VAL A 264 -3.57 1.49 -0.95
C VAL A 264 -3.87 0.78 0.36
N ASP A 265 -4.55 1.47 1.27
CA ASP A 265 -5.04 0.90 2.51
C ASP A 265 -6.02 -0.23 2.21
N PRO A 266 -5.80 -1.45 2.73
CA PRO A 266 -6.54 -2.60 2.27
C PRO A 266 -7.94 -2.69 2.86
N LEU A 267 -8.26 -1.96 3.94
CA LEU A 267 -9.58 -1.99 4.55
C LEU A 267 -10.52 -0.95 3.94
N THR A 268 -9.99 0.24 3.66
CA THR A 268 -10.76 1.39 3.17
C THR A 268 -10.61 1.60 1.67
N GLY A 269 -9.55 1.05 1.08
CA GLY A 269 -9.14 1.35 -0.28
C GLY A 269 -8.55 2.75 -0.45
N GLN A 270 -8.30 3.53 0.60
CA GLN A 270 -7.69 4.85 0.43
C GLN A 270 -6.27 4.73 -0.13
N ALA A 271 -6.01 5.45 -1.21
CA ALA A 271 -4.67 5.55 -1.78
C ALA A 271 -3.85 6.61 -1.05
N ASP A 272 -2.57 6.31 -0.79
CA ASP A 272 -1.59 7.30 -0.37
C ASP A 272 -1.21 8.20 -1.56
N ILE A 273 -1.99 9.27 -1.72
CA ILE A 273 -1.78 10.28 -2.75
C ILE A 273 -0.42 10.98 -2.58
N HIS A 274 0.10 11.10 -1.36
CA HIS A 274 1.35 11.81 -1.12
C HIS A 274 2.54 11.09 -1.77
N SER A 275 2.55 9.76 -1.78
CA SER A 275 3.56 8.98 -2.52
C SER A 275 3.61 9.35 -4.01
N ILE A 276 2.45 9.62 -4.63
CA ILE A 276 2.35 10.05 -6.03
C ILE A 276 2.86 11.49 -6.18
N ILE A 277 2.45 12.39 -5.27
CA ILE A 277 2.89 13.79 -5.27
C ILE A 277 4.42 13.86 -5.15
N GLN A 278 5.04 13.10 -4.24
CA GLN A 278 6.49 13.06 -4.10
C GLN A 278 7.18 12.64 -5.41
N ALA A 279 6.65 11.64 -6.11
CA ALA A 279 7.20 11.21 -7.40
C ALA A 279 7.12 12.32 -8.46
N VAL A 280 5.99 13.03 -8.53
CA VAL A 280 5.81 14.19 -9.43
C VAL A 280 6.81 15.30 -9.10
N GLN A 281 6.97 15.61 -7.82
CA GLN A 281 7.89 16.65 -7.35
C GLN A 281 9.35 16.27 -7.60
N LEU A 282 9.73 15.00 -7.37
CA LEU A 282 11.06 14.48 -7.69
C LEU A 282 11.37 14.58 -9.18
N ALA A 283 10.40 14.24 -10.05
CA ALA A 283 10.54 14.38 -11.49
C ALA A 283 10.66 15.85 -11.93
N HIS A 284 9.92 16.76 -11.28
CA HIS A 284 9.89 18.19 -11.61
C HIS A 284 11.12 18.94 -11.11
N TYR A 285 11.52 18.75 -9.85
CA TYR A 285 12.61 19.49 -9.21
C TYR A 285 13.98 18.80 -9.33
N GLY A 286 14.00 17.47 -9.44
CA GLY A 286 15.22 16.68 -9.30
C GLY A 286 15.95 17.01 -8.00
N ARG A 287 17.18 17.51 -8.11
CA ARG A 287 18.00 17.94 -6.96
C ARG A 287 17.84 19.43 -6.60
N ASN A 288 17.10 20.21 -7.39
CA ASN A 288 17.07 21.67 -7.32
C ASN A 288 15.70 22.18 -6.86
N TRP A 289 15.35 21.89 -5.61
CA TRP A 289 14.07 22.31 -5.03
C TRP A 289 14.06 23.83 -4.76
N PRO A 290 13.02 24.56 -5.21
CA PRO A 290 12.76 25.93 -4.79
C PRO A 290 12.64 26.04 -3.27
N GLN A 291 13.09 27.16 -2.70
CA GLN A 291 13.04 27.35 -1.24
C GLN A 291 11.60 27.31 -0.72
N MET A 292 10.66 27.86 -1.50
CA MET A 292 9.23 27.82 -1.21
C MET A 292 8.68 26.38 -1.21
N ALA A 293 9.09 25.53 -2.17
CA ALA A 293 8.67 24.13 -2.20
C ALA A 293 9.13 23.36 -0.96
N ILE A 294 10.38 23.58 -0.51
CA ILE A 294 10.92 22.96 0.72
C ILE A 294 10.10 23.39 1.95
N GLN A 295 9.73 24.68 2.02
CA GLN A 295 8.93 25.19 3.15
C GLN A 295 7.50 24.63 3.14
N MET A 296 6.88 24.53 1.97
CA MET A 296 5.55 23.95 1.79
C MET A 296 5.53 22.48 2.17
N GLU A 297 6.51 21.70 1.71
CA GLU A 297 6.68 20.30 2.07
C GLU A 297 6.86 20.10 3.57
N GLY A 298 7.59 21.02 4.23
CA GLY A 298 7.70 21.04 5.70
C GLY A 298 6.34 21.14 6.39
N VAL A 299 5.44 22.00 5.90
CA VAL A 299 4.09 22.15 6.46
C VAL A 299 3.22 20.93 6.15
N VAL A 300 3.29 20.38 4.92
CA VAL A 300 2.54 19.16 4.55
C VAL A 300 2.95 17.98 5.45
N ARG A 301 4.25 17.84 5.72
CA ARG A 301 4.76 16.84 6.68
C ARG A 301 4.22 17.07 8.10
N GLU A 302 4.17 18.31 8.57
CA GLU A 302 3.58 18.64 9.88
C GLU A 302 2.10 18.28 9.97
N GLN A 303 1.37 18.31 8.85
CA GLN A 303 -0.01 17.83 8.76
C GLN A 303 -0.13 16.30 8.59
N GLY A 304 0.99 15.56 8.65
CA GLY A 304 0.98 14.11 8.48
C GLY A 304 0.73 13.66 7.05
N TYR A 305 1.10 14.47 6.06
CA TYR A 305 0.99 14.18 4.62
C TYR A 305 -0.43 14.01 4.09
N ILE A 306 -1.46 14.36 4.87
CA ILE A 306 -2.82 14.44 4.35
C ILE A 306 -2.92 15.60 3.34
N PRO A 307 -3.67 15.45 2.24
CA PRO A 307 -3.69 16.45 1.18
C PRO A 307 -4.52 17.68 1.58
N LEU A 308 -4.24 18.83 0.98
CA LEU A 308 -4.76 20.15 1.40
C LEU A 308 -6.29 20.19 1.50
N MET A 309 -7.03 19.50 0.62
CA MET A 309 -8.50 19.49 0.66
C MET A 309 -9.06 18.87 1.95
N SER A 310 -8.32 17.96 2.58
CA SER A 310 -8.68 17.29 3.84
C SER A 310 -8.34 18.10 5.09
N TRP A 311 -7.67 19.25 4.96
CA TRP A 311 -7.30 20.10 6.10
C TRP A 311 -8.53 20.84 6.65
N THR A 312 -8.49 21.15 7.95
CA THR A 312 -9.49 22.03 8.58
C THR A 312 -9.41 23.45 8.02
N ILE A 313 -10.46 24.25 8.27
CA ILE A 313 -10.49 25.64 7.82
C ILE A 313 -9.35 26.47 8.44
N GLU A 314 -8.98 26.20 9.69
CA GLU A 314 -7.89 26.88 10.38
C GLU A 314 -6.53 26.52 9.78
N GLN A 315 -6.32 25.24 9.45
CA GLN A 315 -5.09 24.79 8.78
C GLN A 315 -4.94 25.42 7.39
N LYS A 316 -6.02 25.47 6.59
CA LYS A 316 -6.04 26.13 5.27
C LYS A 316 -5.82 27.65 5.38
N ALA A 317 -6.41 28.30 6.39
CA ALA A 317 -6.20 29.72 6.64
C ALA A 317 -4.74 30.03 7.02
N ALA A 318 -4.14 29.22 7.92
CA ALA A 318 -2.73 29.37 8.29
C ALA A 318 -1.78 29.14 7.11
N TRP A 319 -2.08 28.17 6.25
CA TRP A 319 -1.37 27.97 4.98
C TRP A 319 -1.42 29.21 4.09
N SER A 320 -2.62 29.74 3.87
CA SER A 320 -2.85 30.88 2.98
C SER A 320 -2.15 32.13 3.50
N GLN A 321 -2.27 32.43 4.80
CA GLN A 321 -1.58 33.55 5.43
C GLN A 321 -0.06 33.49 5.18
N ARG A 322 0.52 32.29 5.17
CA ARG A 322 1.96 32.09 4.98
C ARG A 322 2.39 32.17 3.52
N PHE A 323 1.66 31.53 2.61
CA PHE A 323 2.15 31.28 1.24
C PHE A 323 1.41 32.03 0.14
N TYR A 324 0.13 32.39 0.32
CA TYR A 324 -0.64 33.07 -0.70
C TYR A 324 -0.04 34.43 -1.12
N PRO A 325 0.48 35.29 -0.21
CA PRO A 325 1.15 36.54 -0.58
C PRO A 325 2.39 36.35 -1.47
N LEU A 326 2.94 35.13 -1.54
CA LEU A 326 4.14 34.80 -2.29
C LEU A 326 3.83 34.23 -3.69
N LYS A 327 2.56 34.03 -4.05
CA LYS A 327 2.14 33.32 -5.27
C LYS A 327 2.65 33.91 -6.59
N ASP A 328 2.94 35.21 -6.62
CA ASP A 328 3.41 35.92 -7.82
C ASP A 328 4.95 36.08 -7.88
N THR A 329 5.66 35.53 -6.89
CA THR A 329 7.14 35.59 -6.83
C THR A 329 7.80 34.71 -7.89
N GLN A 330 9.07 34.96 -8.21
CA GLN A 330 9.82 34.10 -9.13
C GLN A 330 9.97 32.66 -8.60
N ASP A 331 10.00 32.49 -7.28
CA ASP A 331 10.12 31.16 -6.67
C ASP A 331 8.81 30.37 -6.82
N ALA A 332 7.65 31.02 -6.64
CA ALA A 332 6.35 30.41 -6.85
C ALA A 332 6.15 29.91 -8.30
N ARG A 333 6.70 30.60 -9.30
CA ARG A 333 6.64 30.17 -10.72
C ARG A 333 7.42 28.90 -11.01
N LYS A 334 8.31 28.48 -10.12
CA LYS A 334 9.09 27.24 -10.26
C LYS A 334 8.41 26.05 -9.57
N LEU A 335 7.35 26.29 -8.80
CA LEU A 335 6.64 25.24 -8.09
C LEU A 335 6.06 24.22 -9.08
N ASP A 336 5.93 22.99 -8.60
CA ASP A 336 5.25 21.91 -9.28
C ASP A 336 3.73 22.19 -9.38
N PRO A 337 3.01 21.51 -10.29
CA PRO A 337 1.59 21.72 -10.48
C PRO A 337 0.73 21.58 -9.21
N VAL A 338 1.12 20.72 -8.26
CA VAL A 338 0.36 20.49 -7.02
C VAL A 338 0.47 21.73 -6.12
N PHE A 339 1.69 22.20 -5.86
CA PHE A 339 1.88 23.41 -5.05
C PHE A 339 1.41 24.69 -5.74
N GLN A 340 1.43 24.75 -7.08
CA GLN A 340 0.75 25.83 -7.80
C GLN A 340 -0.77 25.80 -7.58
N ALA A 341 -1.39 24.63 -7.58
CA ALA A 341 -2.82 24.49 -7.29
C ALA A 341 -3.15 24.90 -5.84
N PHE A 342 -2.28 24.55 -4.87
CA PHE A 342 -2.45 24.93 -3.46
C PHE A 342 -2.35 26.45 -3.20
N LEU A 343 -1.86 27.23 -4.17
CA LEU A 343 -1.81 28.69 -4.13
C LEU A 343 -2.94 29.34 -4.93
N ARG A 344 -3.86 28.56 -5.51
CA ARG A 344 -4.91 29.09 -6.37
C ARG A 344 -5.86 30.02 -5.61
N TYR A 345 -6.21 29.64 -4.39
CA TYR A 345 -7.18 30.33 -3.56
C TYR A 345 -6.54 30.87 -2.28
N GLU A 346 -7.06 31.99 -1.81
CA GLU A 346 -6.76 32.51 -0.48
C GLU A 346 -7.83 32.03 0.49
N TYR A 347 -7.43 31.24 1.49
CA TYR A 347 -8.35 30.74 2.52
C TYR A 347 -8.28 31.60 3.78
N GLY A 348 -9.42 31.78 4.43
CA GLY A 348 -9.56 32.58 5.65
C GLY A 348 -10.38 31.89 6.72
N LEU A 349 -10.61 32.61 7.82
CA LEU A 349 -11.59 32.22 8.83
C LEU A 349 -12.93 32.92 8.57
N PRO A 350 -14.07 32.28 8.87
CA PRO A 350 -15.37 32.91 8.76
C PRO A 350 -15.48 34.17 9.62
N ALA A 351 -16.00 35.24 9.03
CA ALA A 351 -16.34 36.45 9.77
C ALA A 351 -17.61 36.26 10.61
N ASP A 352 -17.82 37.11 11.62
CA ASP A 352 -18.99 37.05 12.52
C ASP A 352 -20.34 37.18 11.78
N ASP A 353 -20.35 37.80 10.60
CA ASP A 353 -21.52 37.97 9.75
C ASP A 353 -21.69 36.85 8.70
N ALA A 354 -20.83 35.83 8.71
CA ALA A 354 -20.95 34.68 7.84
C ALA A 354 -21.92 33.64 8.41
N ILE A 355 -22.63 32.94 7.54
CA ILE A 355 -23.40 31.75 7.92
C ILE A 355 -22.45 30.67 8.44
N LEU A 356 -22.95 29.84 9.36
CA LEU A 356 -22.18 28.76 9.95
C LEU A 356 -21.82 27.70 8.89
N GLN A 357 -20.66 27.05 9.09
CA GLN A 357 -20.18 25.98 8.21
C GLN A 357 -21.23 24.88 8.01
N GLU A 358 -21.87 24.43 9.09
CA GLU A 358 -22.89 23.38 9.07
C GLU A 358 -24.11 23.79 8.23
N GLN A 359 -24.50 25.07 8.31
CA GLN A 359 -25.58 25.63 7.51
C GLN A 359 -25.20 25.65 6.03
N ALA A 360 -23.96 26.05 5.70
CA ALA A 360 -23.47 26.05 4.32
C ALA A 360 -23.41 24.63 3.73
N VAL A 361 -22.94 23.65 4.50
CA VAL A 361 -22.91 22.23 4.10
C VAL A 361 -24.32 21.70 3.87
N GLN A 362 -25.29 22.05 4.71
CA GLN A 362 -26.68 21.64 4.51
C GLN A 362 -27.28 22.24 3.24
N LEU A 363 -27.10 23.55 3.02
CA LEU A 363 -27.54 24.22 1.79
C LEU A 363 -26.89 23.61 0.54
N ALA A 364 -25.60 23.26 0.63
CA ALA A 364 -24.89 22.59 -0.45
C ALA A 364 -25.46 21.20 -0.74
N ARG A 365 -25.78 20.42 0.29
CA ARG A 365 -26.38 19.09 0.14
C ARG A 365 -27.73 19.18 -0.56
N GLU A 366 -28.58 20.13 -0.17
CA GLU A 366 -29.88 20.41 -0.81
C GLU A 366 -29.73 20.85 -2.27
N ALA A 367 -28.70 21.64 -2.58
CA ALA A 367 -28.40 22.05 -3.95
C ALA A 367 -27.99 20.87 -4.84
N VAL A 368 -27.23 19.89 -4.30
CA VAL A 368 -26.87 18.69 -5.05
C VAL A 368 -28.07 17.79 -5.26
N THR A 369 -28.84 17.45 -4.21
CA THR A 369 -30.01 16.55 -4.34
C THR A 369 -31.06 17.09 -5.31
N SER A 370 -31.33 18.40 -5.27
CA SER A 370 -32.30 19.04 -6.17
C SER A 370 -31.87 19.06 -7.65
N ARG A 371 -30.56 19.09 -7.93
CA ARG A 371 -30.03 19.17 -9.30
C ARG A 371 -29.71 17.82 -9.93
N SER A 372 -29.10 16.90 -9.17
CA SER A 372 -28.64 15.61 -9.71
C SER A 372 -29.73 14.54 -9.73
N GLY A 373 -30.84 14.78 -9.02
CA GLY A 373 -31.86 13.75 -8.79
C GLY A 373 -31.37 12.59 -7.92
N MET A 374 -30.16 12.70 -7.34
CA MET A 374 -29.67 11.74 -6.36
C MET A 374 -30.47 11.86 -5.07
N ASP A 375 -30.84 10.70 -4.53
CA ASP A 375 -31.38 10.62 -3.19
C ASP A 375 -30.34 11.12 -2.17
N GLU A 376 -30.82 11.79 -1.12
CA GLU A 376 -30.00 12.28 -0.03
C GLU A 376 -29.21 11.15 0.64
N ALA A 377 -29.82 9.95 0.72
CA ALA A 377 -29.14 8.76 1.20
C ALA A 377 -27.93 8.37 0.34
N ALA A 378 -27.92 8.67 -0.96
CA ALA A 378 -26.76 8.42 -1.83
C ALA A 378 -25.59 9.34 -1.49
N ILE A 379 -25.84 10.65 -1.31
CA ILE A 379 -24.81 11.62 -0.92
C ILE A 379 -24.34 11.38 0.52
N ARG A 380 -25.18 10.83 1.41
CA ARG A 380 -24.76 10.46 2.77
C ARG A 380 -23.84 9.23 2.82
N ARG A 381 -23.78 8.43 1.76
CA ARG A 381 -22.85 7.29 1.64
C ARG A 381 -21.46 7.73 1.19
N TYR A 382 -21.31 8.95 0.69
CA TYR A 382 -20.02 9.54 0.39
C TYR A 382 -19.23 9.76 1.67
N ASP A 383 -18.01 9.23 1.70
CA ASP A 383 -17.09 9.30 2.83
C ASP A 383 -16.24 10.58 2.83
N LEU A 384 -16.36 11.43 1.79
CA LEU A 384 -15.73 12.74 1.75
C LEU A 384 -16.73 13.89 1.79
N THR A 385 -16.44 14.85 2.67
CA THR A 385 -16.95 16.21 2.60
C THR A 385 -15.81 17.18 2.88
N TYR A 386 -15.31 17.84 1.84
CA TYR A 386 -14.28 18.88 2.00
C TYR A 386 -14.94 20.24 2.06
N VAL A 387 -14.50 21.06 3.02
CA VAL A 387 -15.01 22.41 3.20
C VAL A 387 -13.85 23.39 3.21
N SER A 388 -14.00 24.46 2.43
CA SER A 388 -13.04 25.54 2.31
C SER A 388 -13.77 26.88 2.47
N TYR A 389 -13.14 27.83 3.17
CA TYR A 389 -13.63 29.21 3.27
C TYR A 389 -12.74 30.11 2.39
N ASP A 390 -13.18 30.34 1.16
CA ASP A 390 -12.45 31.08 0.12
C ASP A 390 -12.71 32.59 0.27
N ILE A 391 -11.63 33.34 0.50
CA ILE A 391 -11.62 34.80 0.63
C ILE A 391 -10.84 35.48 -0.50
N THR A 392 -10.53 34.76 -1.59
CA THR A 392 -9.83 35.29 -2.77
C THR A 392 -10.48 36.57 -3.28
N ASN A 393 -11.82 36.65 -3.19
CA ASN A 393 -12.57 37.90 -3.31
C ASN A 393 -13.11 38.33 -1.95
N TYR A 394 -12.38 39.18 -1.24
CA TYR A 394 -12.77 39.71 0.08
C TYR A 394 -14.16 40.36 0.13
N ALA A 395 -14.67 40.88 -0.99
CA ALA A 395 -16.00 41.49 -1.06
C ALA A 395 -17.14 40.45 -1.05
N GLN A 396 -16.83 39.20 -1.43
CA GLN A 396 -17.79 38.10 -1.49
C GLN A 396 -17.09 36.80 -1.07
N PRO A 397 -16.90 36.58 0.25
CA PRO A 397 -16.36 35.32 0.74
C PRO A 397 -17.32 34.16 0.43
N ILE A 398 -16.76 32.98 0.17
CA ILE A 398 -17.49 31.81 -0.31
C ILE A 398 -17.18 30.60 0.58
N TRP A 399 -18.24 29.89 0.98
CA TRP A 399 -18.10 28.50 1.40
C TRP A 399 -18.06 27.62 0.16
N ARG A 400 -16.94 26.94 -0.08
CA ARG A 400 -16.84 25.90 -1.10
C ARG A 400 -16.89 24.53 -0.44
N ILE A 401 -17.84 23.72 -0.89
CA ILE A 401 -18.11 22.39 -0.34
C ILE A 401 -18.00 21.36 -1.46
N HIS A 402 -17.19 20.32 -1.24
CA HIS A 402 -17.10 19.17 -2.13
C HIS A 402 -17.73 17.94 -1.46
N PHE A 403 -18.55 17.21 -2.20
CA PHE A 403 -19.03 15.89 -1.81
C PHE A 403 -18.47 14.84 -2.77
N GLY A 404 -17.90 13.78 -2.23
CA GLY A 404 -17.30 12.73 -3.04
C GLY A 404 -16.97 11.48 -2.24
N ALA A 405 -16.35 10.51 -2.89
CA ALA A 405 -15.94 9.28 -2.23
C ALA A 405 -14.48 8.93 -2.49
N THR A 406 -13.89 8.14 -1.60
CA THR A 406 -12.55 7.55 -1.81
C THR A 406 -12.57 6.04 -1.82
N GLY A 407 -11.47 5.46 -2.28
CA GLY A 407 -11.14 4.05 -2.12
C GLY A 407 -12.27 3.09 -2.49
N ALA A 408 -12.60 2.20 -1.56
CA ALA A 408 -13.63 1.17 -1.74
C ALA A 408 -15.02 1.78 -1.94
N VAL A 409 -15.35 2.88 -1.26
CA VAL A 409 -16.65 3.56 -1.39
C VAL A 409 -16.81 4.13 -2.81
N MET A 410 -15.75 4.75 -3.34
CA MET A 410 -15.71 5.27 -4.71
C MET A 410 -15.82 4.16 -5.77
N ASP A 411 -15.06 3.08 -5.63
CA ASP A 411 -15.10 1.95 -6.55
C ASP A 411 -16.48 1.26 -6.52
N GLN A 412 -17.07 1.09 -5.33
CA GLN A 412 -18.41 0.52 -5.18
C GLN A 412 -19.48 1.42 -5.79
N ALA A 413 -19.40 2.75 -5.57
CA ALA A 413 -20.38 3.71 -6.09
C ALA A 413 -20.42 3.75 -7.63
N THR A 414 -19.33 3.35 -8.29
CA THR A 414 -19.18 3.33 -9.75
C THR A 414 -19.29 1.94 -10.36
N GLY A 415 -19.49 0.88 -9.55
CA GLY A 415 -19.53 -0.49 -10.03
C GLY A 415 -18.17 -0.97 -10.59
N GLY A 416 -17.06 -0.51 -10.01
CA GLY A 416 -15.71 -0.87 -10.43
C GLY A 416 -15.11 0.04 -11.50
N GLN A 417 -15.53 1.31 -11.55
CA GLN A 417 -15.02 2.32 -12.50
C GLN A 417 -14.66 3.63 -11.75
N PRO A 418 -13.72 3.59 -10.80
CA PRO A 418 -13.44 4.73 -9.92
C PRO A 418 -13.01 6.01 -10.68
N GLU A 419 -12.44 5.88 -11.87
CA GLU A 419 -12.09 7.01 -12.75
C GLU A 419 -13.29 7.84 -13.19
N SER A 420 -14.48 7.22 -13.23
CA SER A 420 -15.73 7.83 -13.67
C SER A 420 -16.52 8.43 -12.51
N PHE A 421 -16.01 8.33 -11.28
CA PHE A 421 -16.69 8.83 -10.09
C PHE A 421 -17.00 10.32 -10.24
N ILE A 422 -18.25 10.70 -9.95
CA ILE A 422 -18.72 12.07 -10.07
C ILE A 422 -18.50 12.80 -8.75
N LEU A 423 -17.60 13.79 -8.77
CA LEU A 423 -17.41 14.73 -7.68
C LEU A 423 -18.41 15.87 -7.80
N HIS A 424 -18.99 16.30 -6.68
CA HIS A 424 -19.89 17.43 -6.63
C HIS A 424 -19.23 18.60 -5.90
N MET A 425 -19.29 19.80 -6.47
CA MET A 425 -18.81 21.03 -5.85
C MET A 425 -19.96 22.03 -5.78
N VAL A 426 -20.14 22.65 -4.62
CA VAL A 426 -21.09 23.74 -4.42
C VAL A 426 -20.39 24.94 -3.79
N GLU A 427 -20.66 26.11 -4.35
CA GLU A 427 -20.23 27.40 -3.79
C GLU A 427 -21.45 28.13 -3.22
N VAL A 428 -21.35 28.47 -1.95
CA VAL A 428 -22.39 29.16 -1.19
C VAL A 428 -21.83 30.51 -0.76
N ASP A 429 -22.58 31.58 -1.07
CA ASP A 429 -22.25 32.92 -0.60
C ASP A 429 -22.23 32.93 0.94
N ALA A 430 -21.08 33.27 1.53
CA ALA A 430 -20.89 33.08 2.95
C ALA A 430 -21.74 34.01 3.81
N LYS A 431 -22.24 35.13 3.28
CA LYS A 431 -23.04 36.10 4.05
C LYS A 431 -24.53 35.84 3.91
N THR A 432 -24.97 35.41 2.74
CA THR A 432 -26.39 35.30 2.40
C THR A 432 -26.92 33.87 2.36
N GLY A 433 -26.03 32.87 2.26
CA GLY A 433 -26.41 31.47 2.04
C GLY A 433 -26.94 31.18 0.63
N LYS A 434 -26.83 32.13 -0.30
CA LYS A 434 -27.25 31.92 -1.69
C LYS A 434 -26.29 30.94 -2.38
N ILE A 435 -26.84 29.94 -3.08
CA ILE A 435 -26.06 29.09 -3.98
C ILE A 435 -25.56 29.93 -5.15
N LEU A 436 -24.24 30.11 -5.25
CA LEU A 436 -23.59 30.84 -6.34
C LEU A 436 -23.30 29.91 -7.51
N ARG A 437 -22.86 28.69 -7.20
CA ARG A 437 -22.47 27.67 -8.19
C ARG A 437 -22.73 26.27 -7.64
N ALA A 438 -23.08 25.33 -8.49
CA ALA A 438 -23.22 23.92 -8.14
C ALA A 438 -22.95 23.06 -9.37
N ASP A 439 -21.77 22.46 -9.42
CA ASP A 439 -21.28 21.69 -10.54
C ASP A 439 -20.97 20.25 -10.14
N HIS A 440 -20.75 19.42 -11.15
CA HIS A 440 -20.23 18.08 -10.99
C HIS A 440 -19.32 17.74 -12.16
N TYR A 441 -18.35 16.87 -11.92
CA TYR A 441 -17.37 16.45 -12.91
C TYR A 441 -16.86 15.03 -12.60
N PRO A 442 -16.55 14.21 -13.61
CA PRO A 442 -15.86 12.94 -13.41
C PRO A 442 -14.43 13.14 -12.90
N LEU A 443 -14.00 12.29 -11.98
CA LEU A 443 -12.71 12.37 -11.29
C LEU A 443 -11.51 12.48 -12.25
N CYS A 444 -11.51 11.70 -13.33
CA CYS A 444 -10.41 11.65 -14.30
C CYS A 444 -10.70 12.42 -15.60
N GLU A 445 -11.73 13.28 -15.65
CA GLU A 445 -11.97 14.14 -16.82
C GLU A 445 -10.91 15.26 -16.90
N GLN A 446 -10.57 15.86 -15.77
CA GLN A 446 -9.43 16.77 -15.63
C GLN A 446 -8.35 16.13 -14.76
N ILE A 447 -7.09 16.37 -15.09
CA ILE A 447 -5.93 15.77 -14.43
C ILE A 447 -4.86 16.82 -14.13
N GLY A 448 -3.91 16.50 -13.26
CA GLY A 448 -2.83 17.40 -12.86
C GLY A 448 -3.39 18.67 -12.22
N TYR A 449 -2.81 19.83 -12.56
CA TYR A 449 -3.20 21.13 -12.01
C TYR A 449 -4.73 21.38 -12.01
N GLU A 450 -5.39 21.17 -13.15
CA GLU A 450 -6.82 21.44 -13.30
C GLU A 450 -7.66 20.45 -12.48
N GLY A 451 -7.33 19.15 -12.53
CA GLY A 451 -8.01 18.13 -11.72
C GLY A 451 -7.83 18.32 -10.21
N ILE A 452 -6.68 18.86 -9.78
CA ILE A 452 -6.42 19.19 -8.38
C ILE A 452 -7.24 20.42 -7.97
N ILE A 453 -7.26 21.48 -8.79
CA ILE A 453 -8.07 22.68 -8.51
C ILE A 453 -9.54 22.35 -8.37
N GLN A 454 -10.05 21.43 -9.19
CA GLN A 454 -11.43 21.01 -9.06
C GLN A 454 -11.74 20.42 -7.68
N GLN A 455 -10.76 19.89 -6.93
CA GLN A 455 -10.95 19.31 -5.60
C GLN A 455 -10.69 20.30 -4.44
N LEU A 456 -10.32 21.55 -4.74
CA LEU A 456 -9.97 22.61 -3.77
C LEU A 456 -11.07 23.66 -3.63
#